data_AF-A0A831LGI9-F1
#
_entry.id   AF-A0A831LGI9-F1
#
_cell.length_a   1.000
_cell.length_b   1.000
_cell.length_c   1.000
_cell.angle_alpha   90.00
_cell.angle_beta   90.00
_cell.angle_gamma   90.00
#
_symmetry.space_group_name_H-M   'P 1'
#
loop_
_entity.id
_entity.type
_entity.pdbx_description
1 polymer ?
#
loop_
_entity_poly.entity_id
_entity_poly.type
_entity_poly.pdbx_seq_one_letter_code
_entity_poly.pdbx_strand_id
1 'polypeptide(L)'
;MIGSLVLHLVLLLLFAPLMQGVITKTKAWFGGRVGAPLLQPYFDLARLWRKGFVLSRTTTWVFLAGPVVALVVPVLASLLLPFGALPAPI
;
A
#
# COMPACT_ATOMS: atom_id res chain seq x y z
N MET A 1 -5.91 0.33 23.53
CA MET A 1 -4.62 -0.16 23.00
C MET A 1 -4.80 -1.02 21.75
N ILE A 2 -5.49 -2.17 21.82
CA ILE A 2 -5.70 -3.02 20.62
C ILE A 2 -6.60 -2.34 19.59
N GLY A 3 -7.71 -1.73 20.02
CA GLY A 3 -8.64 -1.05 19.10
C GLY A 3 -8.00 0.09 18.30
N SER A 4 -7.13 0.88 18.94
CA SER A 4 -6.39 1.96 18.26
C SER A 4 -5.38 1.42 17.27
N LEU A 5 -4.66 0.33 17.59
CA LEU A 5 -3.74 -0.33 16.67
C LEU A 5 -4.45 -0.85 15.42
N VAL A 6 -5.56 -1.58 15.60
CA VAL A 6 -6.35 -2.12 14.49
C VAL A 6 -6.87 -0.98 13.60
N LEU A 7 -7.39 0.08 14.20
CA LEU A 7 -7.86 1.24 13.46
C LEU A 7 -6.74 1.92 12.65
N HIS A 8 -5.56 2.12 13.23
CA HIS A 8 -4.40 2.66 12.50
C HIS A 8 -4.03 1.81 11.30
N LEU A 9 -3.94 0.49 11.47
CA LEU A 9 -3.57 -0.42 10.39
C LEU A 9 -4.61 -0.43 9.27
N VAL A 10 -5.90 -0.44 9.61
CA VAL A 10 -6.98 -0.37 8.63
C VAL A 10 -6.92 0.95 7.86
N LEU A 11 -6.74 2.08 8.54
CA LEU A 11 -6.60 3.38 7.89
C LEU A 11 -5.37 3.43 6.99
N LEU A 12 -4.21 2.97 7.48
CA LEU A 12 -2.98 2.93 6.69
C LEU A 12 -3.15 2.14 5.40
N LEU A 13 -3.61 0.88 5.50
CA LEU A 13 -3.71 -0.04 4.37
C LEU A 13 -4.80 0.36 3.38
N LEU A 14 -5.88 1.01 3.84
CA LEU A 14 -6.91 1.53 2.94
C LEU A 14 -6.49 2.85 2.29
N PHE A 15 -5.92 3.79 3.02
CA PHE A 15 -5.58 5.11 2.44
C PHE A 15 -4.33 5.09 1.55
N ALA A 16 -3.37 4.18 1.78
CA ALA A 16 -2.16 4.12 0.97
C ALA A 16 -2.45 3.89 -0.55
N PRO A 17 -3.27 2.90 -0.97
CA PRO A 17 -3.67 2.76 -2.38
C PRO A 17 -4.50 3.94 -2.90
N LEU A 18 -5.34 4.54 -2.05
CA LEU A 18 -6.15 5.71 -2.43
C LEU A 18 -5.26 6.90 -2.81
N MET A 19 -4.22 7.15 -2.01
CA MET A 19 -3.23 8.19 -2.30
C MET A 19 -2.55 7.98 -3.65
N GLN A 20 -2.22 6.74 -4.00
CA GLN A 20 -1.69 6.43 -5.33
C GLN A 20 -2.71 6.74 -6.45
N GLY A 21 -3.99 6.46 -6.22
CA GLY A 21 -5.07 6.83 -7.14
C GLY A 21 -5.18 8.34 -7.34
N VAL A 22 -5.10 9.11 -6.26
CA VAL A 22 -5.08 10.58 -6.31
C VAL A 22 -3.86 11.08 -7.08
N ILE A 23 -2.65 10.59 -6.77
CA ILE A 23 -1.41 11.00 -7.43
C ILE A 23 -1.49 10.77 -8.94
N THR A 24 -1.92 9.57 -9.35
CA THR A 24 -1.99 9.21 -10.77
C THR A 24 -3.05 10.02 -11.52
N LYS A 25 -4.22 10.25 -10.91
CA LYS A 25 -5.27 11.08 -11.49
C LYS A 25 -4.85 12.54 -11.64
N THR A 26 -4.21 13.10 -10.60
CA THR A 26 -3.67 14.47 -10.64
C THR A 26 -2.62 14.60 -11.74
N LYS A 27 -1.66 13.66 -11.83
CA LYS A 27 -0.65 13.64 -12.91
C LYS A 27 -1.28 13.57 -14.29
N ALA A 28 -2.32 12.75 -14.48
CA ALA A 28 -3.00 12.64 -15.77
C ALA A 28 -3.71 13.94 -16.15
N TRP A 29 -4.37 14.59 -15.19
CA TRP A 29 -5.05 15.88 -15.40
C TRP A 29 -4.08 16.97 -15.85
N PHE A 30 -2.95 17.13 -15.16
CA PHE A 30 -1.90 18.07 -15.58
C PHE A 30 -1.28 17.71 -16.95
N GLY A 31 -1.28 16.42 -17.30
CA GLY A 31 -0.85 15.94 -18.62
C GLY A 31 -1.91 16.07 -19.73
N GLY A 32 -3.05 16.72 -19.48
CA GLY A 32 -4.13 16.90 -20.46
C GLY A 32 -4.87 15.60 -20.82
N ARG A 33 -4.74 14.54 -20.01
CA ARG A 33 -5.33 13.22 -20.26
C ARG A 33 -6.42 12.90 -19.23
N VAL A 34 -7.39 12.09 -19.64
CA VAL A 34 -8.33 11.48 -18.70
C VAL A 34 -7.62 10.32 -18.00
N GLY A 35 -7.26 10.52 -16.74
CA GLY A 35 -6.61 9.50 -15.91
C GLY A 35 -7.54 8.36 -15.49
N ALA A 36 -6.95 7.29 -14.96
CA ALA A 36 -7.70 6.18 -14.40
C ALA A 36 -8.60 6.60 -13.22
N PRO A 37 -9.68 5.85 -12.92
CA PRO A 37 -10.52 6.10 -11.75
C PRO A 37 -9.72 6.07 -10.44
N LEU A 38 -10.16 6.83 -9.43
CA LEU A 38 -9.47 6.90 -8.13
C LEU A 38 -9.33 5.53 -7.43
N LEU A 39 -10.32 4.65 -7.64
CA LEU A 39 -10.35 3.32 -7.03
C LEU A 39 -9.61 2.25 -7.86
N GLN A 40 -9.00 2.62 -8.99
CA GLN A 40 -8.24 1.71 -9.84
C GLN A 40 -7.20 0.88 -9.06
N PRO A 41 -6.41 1.46 -8.12
CA PRO A 41 -5.43 0.69 -7.37
C PRO A 41 -6.02 -0.48 -6.58
N TYR A 42 -7.26 -0.39 -6.08
CA TYR A 42 -7.91 -1.50 -5.37
C TYR A 42 -8.31 -2.63 -6.33
N PHE A 43 -8.81 -2.29 -7.53
CA PHE A 43 -9.12 -3.30 -8.54
C PHE A 43 -7.86 -4.00 -9.03
N ASP A 44 -6.76 -3.27 -9.16
CA ASP A 44 -5.46 -3.83 -9.54
C ASP A 44 -4.92 -4.76 -8.45
N LEU A 45 -4.97 -4.37 -7.17
CA LEU A 45 -4.60 -5.26 -6.05
C LEU A 45 -5.46 -6.53 -6.02
N ALA A 46 -6.78 -6.39 -6.13
CA ALA A 46 -7.69 -7.54 -6.18
C ALA A 46 -7.39 -8.45 -7.39
N ARG A 47 -7.02 -7.87 -8.55
CA ARG A 47 -6.61 -8.62 -9.73
C ARG A 47 -5.29 -9.35 -9.51
N LEU A 48 -4.30 -8.72 -8.88
CA LEU A 48 -2.99 -9.31 -8.62
C LEU A 48 -3.06 -10.45 -7.60
N TRP A 49 -3.90 -10.33 -6.56
CA TRP A 49 -4.10 -11.43 -5.59
C TRP A 49 -4.74 -12.68 -6.20
N ARG A 50 -5.46 -12.55 -7.31
CA ARG A 50 -6.01 -13.69 -8.05
C ARG A 50 -4.99 -14.34 -8.99
N LYS A 51 -3.79 -13.76 -9.16
CA LYS A 51 -2.74 -14.31 -10.01
C LYS A 51 -1.78 -15.16 -9.18
N GLY A 52 -1.27 -16.24 -9.79
CA GLY A 52 -0.19 -17.03 -9.23
C GLY A 52 1.18 -16.34 -9.36
N PHE A 53 2.14 -16.80 -8.55
CA PHE A 53 3.53 -16.37 -8.62
C PHE A 53 4.33 -17.32 -9.52
N VAL A 54 5.21 -16.77 -10.36
CA VAL A 54 6.19 -17.53 -11.14
C VAL A 54 7.57 -17.21 -10.61
N LEU A 55 8.26 -18.21 -10.07
CA LEU A 55 9.59 -18.07 -9.49
C LEU A 55 10.61 -18.82 -10.36
N SER A 56 11.72 -18.15 -10.70
CA SER A 56 12.84 -18.80 -11.38
C SER A 56 13.52 -19.80 -10.45
N ARG A 57 14.04 -20.91 -10.99
CA ARG A 57 14.85 -21.87 -10.23
C ARG A 57 16.20 -21.33 -9.77
N THR A 58 16.68 -20.27 -10.41
CA THR A 58 17.98 -19.63 -10.12
C THR A 58 17.87 -18.48 -9.10
N THR A 59 16.68 -18.22 -8.58
CA THR A 59 16.45 -17.10 -7.65
C THR A 59 16.92 -17.43 -6.25
N THR A 60 17.47 -16.44 -5.54
CA THR A 60 17.88 -16.58 -4.14
C THR A 60 16.73 -16.22 -3.20
N TRP A 61 16.87 -16.56 -1.92
CA TRP A 61 15.90 -16.18 -0.89
C TRP A 61 15.65 -14.67 -0.81
N VAL A 62 16.64 -13.86 -1.20
CA VAL A 62 16.58 -12.39 -1.21
C VAL A 62 15.45 -11.89 -2.12
N PHE A 63 15.14 -12.61 -3.20
CA PHE A 63 14.03 -12.26 -4.11
C PHE A 63 12.67 -12.32 -3.41
N LEU A 64 12.48 -13.26 -2.48
CA LEU A 64 11.26 -13.37 -1.69
C LEU A 64 11.29 -12.41 -0.49
N ALA A 65 12.46 -12.22 0.13
CA ALA A 65 12.60 -11.32 1.26
C ALA A 65 12.39 -9.85 0.86
N GLY A 66 12.83 -9.43 -0.33
CA GLY A 66 12.73 -8.04 -0.80
C GLY A 66 11.32 -7.46 -0.72
N PRO A 67 10.31 -8.07 -1.38
CA PRO A 67 8.92 -7.60 -1.30
C PRO A 67 8.34 -7.62 0.11
N VAL A 68 8.70 -8.62 0.93
CA VAL A 68 8.22 -8.73 2.32
C VAL A 68 8.78 -7.60 3.17
N VAL A 69 10.10 -7.36 3.11
CA VAL A 69 10.76 -6.26 3.84
C VAL A 69 10.24 -4.91 3.36
N ALA A 70 10.07 -4.73 2.04
CA ALA A 70 9.54 -3.50 1.46
C ALA A 70 8.12 -3.17 1.95
N LEU A 71 7.31 -4.18 2.30
CA LEU A 71 5.99 -3.97 2.90
C LEU A 71 6.06 -3.77 4.42
N VAL A 72 6.82 -4.61 5.12
CA VAL A 72 6.85 -4.65 6.59
C VAL A 72 7.50 -3.40 7.18
N VAL A 73 8.62 -2.93 6.61
CA VAL A 73 9.36 -1.78 7.14
C VAL A 73 8.49 -0.50 7.21
N PRO A 74 7.82 -0.05 6.13
CA PRO A 74 6.99 1.15 6.21
C PRO A 74 5.75 0.95 7.09
N VAL A 75 5.19 -0.26 7.17
CA VAL A 75 4.08 -0.55 8.10
C VAL A 75 4.56 -0.38 9.54
N LEU A 76 5.70 -0.95 9.92
CA LEU A 76 6.26 -0.77 11.26
C LEU A 76 6.63 0.70 11.55
N ALA A 77 7.25 1.39 10.58
CA ALA A 77 7.57 2.81 10.74
C ALA A 77 6.32 3.68 10.96
N SER A 78 5.19 3.33 10.34
CA SER A 78 3.94 4.06 10.53
C SER A 78 3.34 3.91 11.93
N LEU A 79 3.67 2.85 12.66
CA LEU A 79 3.20 2.65 14.04
C LEU A 79 3.83 3.63 15.03
N LEU A 80 4.94 4.26 14.64
CA LEU A 80 5.62 5.31 15.41
C LEU A 80 5.04 6.70 15.13
N LEU A 81 4.10 6.82 14.18
CA LEU A 81 3.52 8.09 13.73
C LEU A 81 2.08 8.25 14.22
N PRO A 82 1.70 9.42 14.75
CA PRO A 82 0.32 9.71 15.09
C PRO A 82 -0.50 10.03 13.83
N PHE A 83 -1.72 9.53 13.76
CA PHE A 83 -2.67 9.84 12.68
C PHE A 83 -3.73 10.83 13.16
N GLY A 84 -3.39 12.12 13.10
CA GLY A 84 -4.29 13.21 13.51
C GLY A 84 -4.65 13.10 14.99
N ALA A 85 -5.93 12.80 15.28
CA ALA A 85 -6.41 12.60 16.65
C ALA A 85 -6.04 11.24 17.25
N LEU A 86 -5.54 10.30 16.43
CA LEU A 86 -5.12 8.99 16.89
C LEU A 86 -3.64 9.05 17.31
N PRO A 87 -3.31 8.77 18.60
CA PRO A 87 -1.93 8.76 19.06
C PRO A 87 -1.16 7.59 18.46
N ALA A 88 0.16 7.74 18.32
CA ALA A 88 1.03 6.67 17.84
C ALA A 88 0.78 5.37 18.65
N PRO A 89 0.50 4.23 18.00
CA PRO A 89 0.27 2.96 18.69
C PRO A 89 1.47 2.47 19.51
N ILE A 90 2.69 2.83 19.09
CA ILE A 90 3.98 2.51 19.70
C ILE A 90 4.73 3.82 19.90
#